data_AF-A0AAW3FI27-F1
#
_entry.id   AF-A0AAW3FI27-F1
#
_cell.length_a   1.000
_cell.length_b   1.000
_cell.length_c   1.000
_cell.angle_alpha   90.00
_cell.angle_beta   90.00
_cell.angle_gamma   90.00
#
_symmetry.space_group_name_H-M   'P 1'
#
loop_
_entity.id
_entity.type
_entity.pdbx_description
1 polymer ?
#
loop_
_entity_poly.entity_id
_entity_poly.type
_entity_poly.pdbx_seq_one_letter_code
_entity_poly.pdbx_strand_id
1 'polypeptide(L)' 'MKEEIRKRLEEVLPIVDFDSDFLFQELDSLGITTILMTLSDMYGIELDRKDVTPKNFKSLDSLVELVKTKLGKDAD' A
#
# COMPACT_ATOMS: atom_id res chain seq x y z
N MET A 1 12.59 1.43 -1.26
CA MET A 1 11.14 1.73 -1.16
C MET A 1 10.30 0.50 -1.46
N LYS A 2 10.31 -0.05 -2.69
CA LYS A 2 9.48 -1.25 -2.99
C LYS A 2 9.77 -2.42 -2.05
N GLU A 3 11.04 -2.77 -1.86
CA GLU A 3 11.44 -3.86 -0.96
C GLU A 3 11.13 -3.58 0.51
N GLU A 4 11.26 -2.33 0.97
CA GLU A 4 10.92 -1.91 2.34
C GLU A 4 9.41 -2.05 2.60
N ILE A 5 8.59 -1.52 1.69
CA ILE A 5 7.13 -1.66 1.73
C ILE A 5 6.76 -3.14 1.71
N ARG A 6 7.36 -3.92 0.80
CA ARG A 6 7.12 -5.36 0.69
C ARG A 6 7.38 -6.05 2.01
N LYS A 7 8.59 -5.91 2.56
CA LYS A 7 8.97 -6.52 3.84
C LYS A 7 7.99 -6.13 4.94
N ARG A 8 7.68 -4.84 5.06
CA ARG A 8 6.79 -4.37 6.12
C ARG A 8 5.39 -4.95 5.97
N LEU A 9 4.86 -4.96 4.75
CA LEU A 9 3.55 -5.51 4.45
C LEU A 9 3.49 -7.02 4.63
N GLU A 10 4.54 -7.77 4.25
CA GLU A 10 4.68 -9.20 4.51
C GLU A 10 4.78 -9.50 6.02
N GLU A 11 5.37 -8.62 6.82
CA GLU A 11 5.40 -8.76 8.29
C GLU A 11 4.01 -8.60 8.91
N VAL A 12 3.23 -7.60 8.47
CA VAL A 12 1.90 -7.32 9.04
C VAL A 12 0.79 -8.17 8.42
N LEU A 13 0.94 -8.59 7.17
CA LEU A 13 0.01 -9.39 6.38
C LEU A 13 0.73 -10.59 5.76
N PRO A 14 1.22 -11.55 6.57
CA PRO A 14 1.99 -12.70 6.07
C PRO A 14 1.16 -13.68 5.22
N ILE A 15 -0.16 -13.53 5.21
CA ILE A 15 -1.09 -14.39 4.47
C ILE A 15 -1.33 -13.83 3.05
N VAL A 16 -0.99 -12.56 2.81
CA VAL A 16 -1.26 -11.89 1.54
C VAL A 16 -0.08 -12.07 0.59
N ASP A 17 -0.36 -12.45 -0.65
CA ASP A 17 0.66 -12.58 -1.68
C ASP A 17 0.88 -11.24 -2.41
N PHE A 18 1.95 -10.54 -2.03
CA PHE A 18 2.34 -9.25 -2.63
C PHE A 18 3.08 -9.40 -3.97
N ASP A 19 3.37 -10.63 -4.40
CA ASP A 19 4.00 -10.91 -5.70
C ASP A 19 2.94 -11.00 -6.83
N SER A 20 1.68 -11.23 -6.47
CA SER A 20 0.55 -11.29 -7.39
C SER A 20 0.17 -9.95 -8.04
N ASP A 21 -0.26 -10.01 -9.30
CA ASP A 21 -0.83 -8.89 -10.07
C ASP A 21 -2.32 -8.61 -9.74
N PHE A 22 -2.88 -9.34 -8.77
CA PHE A 22 -4.28 -9.26 -8.35
C PHE A 22 -4.43 -9.04 -6.84
N LEU A 23 -3.50 -8.31 -6.24
CA LEU A 23 -3.43 -8.04 -4.81
C LEU A 23 -4.77 -7.52 -4.25
N PHE A 24 -5.43 -6.61 -4.96
CA PHE A 24 -6.72 -6.05 -4.54
C PHE A 24 -7.82 -7.11 -4.29
N GLN A 25 -7.79 -8.23 -5.00
CA GLN A 25 -8.78 -9.30 -4.83
C GLN A 25 -8.47 -10.19 -3.62
N GLU A 26 -7.21 -10.27 -3.21
CA GLU A 26 -6.77 -11.04 -2.05
C GLU A 26 -6.87 -10.24 -0.75
N LEU A 27 -7.00 -8.92 -0.85
CA LEU A 27 -7.11 -8.04 0.30
C LEU A 27 -8.55 -7.91 0.80
N ASP A 28 -8.76 -8.39 2.02
CA ASP A 28 -9.94 -8.04 2.81
C ASP A 28 -9.93 -6.58 3.28
N SER A 29 -11.08 -6.10 3.74
CA SER A 29 -11.24 -4.74 4.30
C SER A 29 -10.22 -4.41 5.41
N LEU A 30 -9.82 -5.41 6.21
CA LEU A 30 -8.75 -5.30 7.19
C LEU A 30 -7.37 -5.18 6.54
N GLY A 31 -7.07 -6.00 5.53
CA GLY A 31 -5.80 -5.95 4.81
C GLY A 31 -5.57 -4.58 4.17
N ILE A 32 -6.61 -4.03 3.53
CA ILE A 32 -6.58 -2.67 2.98
C ILE A 32 -6.28 -1.65 4.09
N THR A 33 -7.01 -1.71 5.20
CA THR A 33 -6.84 -0.77 6.32
C THR A 33 -5.43 -0.84 6.91
N THR A 34 -4.91 -2.06 7.11
CA THR A 34 -3.55 -2.29 7.60
C THR A 34 -2.51 -1.71 6.66
N ILE A 35 -2.66 -1.89 5.34
CA ILE A 35 -1.75 -1.30 4.35
C ILE A 35 -1.77 0.23 4.44
N LEU A 36 -2.95 0.85 4.46
CA LEU A 36 -3.09 2.30 4.58
C LEU A 36 -2.38 2.82 5.84
N MET A 37 -2.65 2.22 7.00
CA MET A 37 -2.03 2.60 8.27
C MET A 37 -0.52 2.42 8.26
N THR A 38 -0.04 1.29 7.75
CA THR A 38 1.39 0.95 7.72
C THR A 38 2.16 1.90 6.81
N LEU A 39 1.63 2.18 5.62
CA LEU A 39 2.24 3.12 4.68
C LEU A 39 2.17 4.57 5.20
N SER A 40 1.05 4.93 5.83
CA SER A 40 0.85 6.25 6.44
C SER A 40 1.86 6.51 7.56
N ASP A 41 2.06 5.53 8.46
CA ASP A 41 3.04 5.60 9.55
C ASP A 41 4.49 5.61 9.02
N MET A 42 4.83 4.71 8.09
CA MET A 42 6.20 4.60 7.55
C MET A 42 6.68 5.86 6.83
N TYR A 43 5.79 6.52 6.09
CA TYR A 43 6.16 7.64 5.23
C TYR A 43 5.59 8.99 5.71
N GLY A 44 4.82 9.00 6.80
CA GLY A 44 4.18 10.22 7.30
C GLY A 44 3.13 10.80 6.35
N ILE A 45 2.49 9.98 5.52
CA ILE A 45 1.51 10.42 4.51
C ILE A 45 0.08 10.13 4.96
N GLU A 46 -0.89 10.96 4.56
CA GLU A 46 -2.30 10.69 4.86
C GLU A 46 -2.93 9.86 3.72
N LEU A 47 -3.24 8.60 4.02
CA LEU A 47 -3.90 7.67 3.11
C LEU A 47 -5.31 7.37 3.60
N ASP A 48 -6.29 7.54 2.73
CA ASP A 48 -7.71 7.32 3.06
C ASP A 48 -8.34 6.26 2.14
N ARG A 49 -9.56 5.82 2.45
CA ARG A 49 -10.34 4.93 1.60
C ARG A 49 -10.51 5.45 0.17
N LYS A 50 -10.45 6.76 -0.04
CA LYS A 50 -10.48 7.36 -1.39
C LYS A 50 -9.27 6.97 -2.25
N ASP A 51 -8.13 6.72 -1.63
CA ASP A 51 -6.91 6.27 -2.30
C ASP A 51 -6.93 4.77 -2.62
N VAL A 52 -7.85 4.03 -1.98
CA VAL A 52 -8.08 2.60 -2.21
C VAL A 52 -8.87 2.43 -3.50
N THR A 53 -8.14 2.22 -4.59
CA THR A 53 -8.72 1.86 -5.87
C THR A 53 -8.12 0.55 -6.36
N PRO A 54 -8.85 -0.24 -7.16
CA PRO A 54 -8.30 -1.46 -7.77
C PRO A 54 -7.06 -1.18 -8.62
N LYS A 55 -6.87 0.05 -9.10
CA LYS A 55 -5.66 0.47 -9.81
C LYS A 55 -4.47 0.66 -8.86
N ASN A 56 -4.67 1.34 -7.74
CA ASN A 56 -3.59 1.61 -6.76
C ASN A 56 -3.22 0.37 -5.95
N PHE A 57 -4.16 -0.55 -5.73
CA PHE A 57 -3.97 -1.79 -4.98
C PHE A 57 -3.82 -3.01 -5.89
N LYS A 58 -3.57 -2.82 -7.19
CA LYS A 58 -3.45 -3.92 -8.15
C LYS A 58 -2.27 -4.84 -7.81
N SER A 59 -1.11 -4.25 -7.60
CA SER A 59 0.14 -4.94 -7.31
C SER A 59 0.96 -4.08 -6.35
N LEU A 60 1.99 -4.65 -5.73
CA LEU A 60 2.93 -3.92 -4.88
C LEU A 60 3.53 -2.67 -5.57
N ASP A 61 3.75 -2.73 -6.88
CA ASP A 61 4.27 -1.59 -7.65
C ASP A 61 3.31 -0.39 -7.63
N SER A 62 2.01 -0.64 -7.75
CA SER A 62 0.98 0.40 -7.70
C SER A 62 0.89 1.05 -6.31
N LEU A 63 1.10 0.28 -5.24
CA LEU A 63 1.19 0.83 -3.87
C LEU A 63 2.40 1.76 -3.74
N VAL A 64 3.54 1.36 -4.31
CA VAL A 64 4.75 2.20 -4.34
C VAL A 64 4.50 3.51 -5.09
N GLU A 65 3.82 3.46 -6.24
CA GLU A 65 3.45 4.67 -6.99
C GLU A 65 2.50 5.58 -6.21
N LEU A 66 1.52 4.99 -5.50
CA LEU A 66 0.60 5.75 -4.65
C LEU A 66 1.36 6.53 -3.56
N VAL A 67 2.27 5.85 -2.86
CA VAL A 67 3.11 6.44 -1.81
C VAL A 67 3.99 7.55 -2.39
N LYS A 68 4.68 7.31 -3.52
CA LYS A 68 5.47 8.33 -4.21
C LYS A 68 4.65 9.56 -4.57
N THR A 69 3.44 9.35 -5.07
CA THR A 69 2.54 10.43 -5.48
C THR A 69 2.13 11.29 -4.29
N LYS A 70 1.85 10.68 -3.13
CA LYS A 70 1.55 11.41 -1.90
C LYS A 70 2.78 12.16 -1.38
N LEU A 71 3.91 11.48 -1.25
CA LEU A 71 5.18 12.09 -0.81
C LEU A 71 5.61 13.27 -1.67
N GLY A 72 5.41 13.22 -2.99
CA GLY A 72 5.72 14.32 -3.89
C GLY A 72 4.73 15.48 -3.85
N LYS A 73 3.53 15.27 -3.29
CA LYS A 73 2.46 16.27 -3.21
C LYS A 73 2.52 17.09 -1.92
N ASP A 74 3.17 16.58 -0.88
CA ASP A 74 3.50 17.29 0.36
C ASP A 74 4.80 18.13 0.26
N ALA A 75 5.47 18.12 -0.91
CA ALA A 75 6.73 18.82 -1.14
C ALA A 75 6.59 20.18 -1.88
N ASP A 76 5.36 20.67 -2.09
CA ASP A 76 5.05 21.98 -2.72
C ASP A 76 4.34 22.93 -1.75
#